data_AF-A0A9Y2IC84-F1
#
_entry.id   AF-A0A9Y2IC84-F1
#
_cell.length_a   1.000
_cell.length_b   1.000
_cell.length_c   1.000
_cell.angle_alpha   90.00
_cell.angle_beta   90.00
_cell.angle_gamma   90.00
#
_symmetry.space_group_name_H-M   'P 1'
#
loop_
_entity.id
_entity.type
_entity.pdbx_description
1 polymer ?
#
loop_
_entity_poly.entity_id
_entity_poly.type
_entity_poly.pdbx_seq_one_letter_code
_entity_poly.pdbx_strand_id
1 'polypeptide(L)'
;MTRELFTDEELVTFKAAQRLAFDAVVAIEAELHEGITEQQAAGMLERWLRARGVSRFFHYGFVWFGDRTRFLGFPRLPRRARDLFEPKTARGSGTYRPSSRRLAHGDAIILDVGPI
;
A
#
# COMPACT_ATOMS: atom_id res chain seq x y z
N MET A 1 28.09 6.38 -3.37
CA MET A 1 27.10 6.16 -2.32
C MET A 1 27.84 5.84 -1.04
N THR A 2 27.73 6.67 -0.03
CA THR A 2 28.26 6.39 1.30
C THR A 2 27.46 5.22 1.88
N ARG A 3 28.15 4.17 2.31
CA ARG A 3 27.51 3.03 2.97
C ARG A 3 27.21 3.48 4.39
N GLU A 4 25.99 3.90 4.65
CA GLU A 4 25.51 4.07 6.01
C GLU A 4 25.47 2.68 6.66
N LEU A 5 26.17 2.55 7.79
CA LEU A 5 26.19 1.33 8.59
C LEU A 5 25.19 1.53 9.72
N PHE A 6 24.09 0.79 9.67
CA PHE A 6 23.14 0.72 10.78
C PHE A 6 23.73 -0.10 11.93
N THR A 7 23.46 0.33 13.15
CA THR A 7 23.74 -0.42 14.37
C THR A 7 22.86 -1.68 14.44
N ASP A 8 23.28 -2.66 15.24
CA ASP A 8 22.48 -3.87 15.45
C ASP A 8 21.10 -3.56 16.08
N GLU A 9 21.03 -2.53 16.93
CA GLU A 9 19.78 -2.07 17.55
C GLU A 9 18.80 -1.47 16.53
N GLU A 10 19.29 -0.66 15.58
CA GLU A 10 18.48 -0.15 14.48
C GLU A 10 17.96 -1.29 13.59
N LEU A 11 18.83 -2.27 13.27
CA LEU A 11 18.44 -3.43 12.47
C LEU A 11 17.37 -4.29 13.16
N VAL A 12 17.44 -4.45 14.49
CA VAL A 12 16.39 -5.12 15.27
C VAL A 12 15.06 -4.36 15.14
N THR A 13 15.10 -3.03 15.25
CA THR A 13 13.91 -2.19 15.12
C THR A 13 13.28 -2.28 13.73
N PHE A 14 14.08 -2.25 12.66
CA PHE A 14 13.56 -2.41 11.29
C PHE A 14 12.92 -3.78 11.06
N LYS A 15 13.54 -4.85 11.57
CA LYS A 15 12.96 -6.20 11.49
C LYS A 15 11.64 -6.29 12.24
N ALA A 16 11.53 -5.66 13.41
CA ALA A 16 10.30 -5.62 14.18
C ALA A 16 9.17 -4.91 13.41
N ALA A 17 9.46 -3.75 12.80
CA ALA A 17 8.49 -3.02 11.98
C ALA A 17 8.05 -3.82 10.75
N GLN A 18 8.99 -4.45 10.04
CA GLN A 18 8.69 -5.33 8.90
C GLN A 18 7.84 -6.54 9.31
N ARG A 19 8.15 -7.14 10.46
CA ARG A 19 7.38 -8.28 10.97
C ARG A 19 5.95 -7.86 11.30
N LEU A 20 5.76 -6.71 11.93
CA LEU A 20 4.44 -6.18 12.25
C LEU A 20 3.63 -5.87 10.99
N ALA A 21 4.25 -5.34 9.94
CA ALA A 21 3.61 -5.12 8.64
C ALA A 21 3.15 -6.45 8.01
N PHE A 22 4.03 -7.46 8.02
CA PHE A 22 3.72 -8.79 7.49
C PHE A 22 2.56 -9.45 8.26
N ASP A 23 2.61 -9.42 9.60
CA ASP A 23 1.56 -10.01 10.43
C ASP A 23 0.20 -9.30 10.21
N ALA A 24 0.21 -7.98 9.97
CA ALA A 24 -1.00 -7.24 9.63
C ALA A 24 -1.60 -7.69 8.29
N VAL A 25 -0.76 -7.85 7.26
CA VAL A 25 -1.20 -8.30 5.94
C VAL A 25 -1.79 -9.71 5.99
N VAL A 26 -1.13 -10.64 6.68
CA VAL A 26 -1.63 -12.02 6.86
C VAL A 26 -2.96 -12.04 7.62
N ALA A 27 -3.08 -11.23 8.67
CA ALA A 27 -4.33 -11.14 9.43
C ALA A 27 -5.49 -10.63 8.57
N ILE A 28 -5.26 -9.58 7.76
CA ILE A 28 -6.32 -9.00 6.94
C ILE A 28 -6.63 -9.87 5.72
N GLU A 29 -5.66 -10.56 5.14
CA GLU A 29 -5.89 -11.55 4.07
C GLU A 29 -6.95 -12.58 4.49
N ALA A 30 -6.85 -13.12 5.71
CA ALA A 30 -7.79 -14.10 6.24
C ALA A 30 -9.22 -13.58 6.43
N GLU A 31 -9.40 -12.27 6.51
CA GLU A 31 -10.70 -11.61 6.67
C GLU A 31 -11.29 -11.12 5.33
N LEU A 32 -10.54 -11.19 4.22
CA LEU A 32 -11.03 -10.75 2.93
C LEU A 32 -12.15 -11.66 2.42
N HIS A 33 -13.18 -11.05 1.84
CA HIS A 33 -14.28 -11.75 1.22
C HIS A 33 -14.77 -10.98 -0.01
N GLU A 34 -15.41 -11.68 -0.95
CA GLU A 34 -16.00 -11.04 -2.12
C GLU A 34 -16.93 -9.88 -1.72
N GLY A 35 -16.88 -8.80 -2.50
CA GLY A 35 -17.65 -7.60 -2.27
C GLY A 35 -17.01 -6.56 -1.36
N ILE A 36 -15.98 -6.89 -0.55
CA ILE A 36 -15.26 -5.88 0.26
C ILE A 36 -14.56 -4.87 -0.64
N THR A 37 -14.53 -3.58 -0.26
CA THR A 37 -13.83 -2.56 -1.04
C THR A 37 -12.35 -2.43 -0.64
N GLU A 38 -11.53 -1.92 -1.55
CA GLU A 38 -10.12 -1.59 -1.26
C GLU A 38 -10.02 -0.66 -0.03
N GLN A 39 -10.89 0.34 0.07
CA GLN A 39 -10.94 1.26 1.23
C GLN A 39 -11.26 0.55 2.55
N GLN A 40 -12.18 -0.42 2.52
CA GLN A 40 -12.53 -1.19 3.71
C GLN A 40 -11.33 -2.03 4.18
N ALA A 41 -10.69 -2.76 3.26
CA ALA A 41 -9.49 -3.56 3.54
C ALA A 41 -8.31 -2.69 4.03
N ALA A 42 -8.07 -1.53 3.40
CA ALA A 42 -7.06 -0.58 3.87
C ALA A 42 -7.35 -0.08 5.30
N GLY A 43 -8.61 0.23 5.59
CA GLY A 43 -9.03 0.60 6.94
C GLY A 43 -8.87 -0.52 7.96
N MET A 44 -9.00 -1.79 7.56
CA MET A 44 -8.75 -2.93 8.44
C MET A 44 -7.27 -3.02 8.82
N LEU A 45 -6.35 -2.87 7.85
CA LEU A 45 -4.91 -2.82 8.11
C LEU A 45 -4.57 -1.72 9.13
N GLU A 46 -5.08 -0.51 8.91
CA GLU A 46 -4.83 0.60 9.83
C GLU A 46 -5.38 0.33 11.24
N ARG A 47 -6.61 -0.17 11.36
CA ARG A 47 -7.19 -0.50 12.68
C ARG A 47 -6.39 -1.60 13.39
N TRP A 48 -5.99 -2.63 12.66
CA TRP A 48 -5.21 -3.75 13.22
C TRP A 48 -3.87 -3.30 13.77
N LEU A 49 -3.17 -2.41 13.04
CA LEU A 49 -1.89 -1.83 13.43
C LEU A 49 -2.03 -0.85 14.60
N ARG A 50 -3.05 0.02 14.57
CA ARG A 50 -3.33 0.96 15.67
C ARG A 50 -3.65 0.24 16.98
N ALA A 51 -4.41 -0.86 16.92
CA ALA A 51 -4.68 -1.69 18.08
C ALA A 51 -3.43 -2.29 18.73
N ARG A 52 -2.30 -2.32 18.00
CA ARG A 52 -0.98 -2.79 18.46
C ARG A 52 0.01 -1.65 18.73
N GLY A 53 -0.49 -0.43 18.88
CA GLY A 53 0.31 0.73 19.30
C GLY A 53 1.00 1.49 18.17
N VAL A 54 0.76 1.13 16.90
CA VAL A 54 1.29 1.90 15.77
C VAL A 54 0.61 3.26 15.72
N SER A 55 1.40 4.32 15.87
CA SER A 55 0.93 5.71 15.83
C SER A 55 1.33 6.43 14.54
N ARG A 56 2.40 5.96 13.88
CA ARG A 56 2.98 6.57 12.69
C ARG A 56 3.11 5.55 11.57
N PHE A 57 3.07 6.07 10.35
CA PHE A 57 3.16 5.28 9.13
C PHE A 57 4.15 5.98 8.20
N PHE A 58 5.08 5.21 7.64
CA PHE A 58 5.85 5.67 6.48
C PHE A 58 4.93 5.84 5.28
N HIS A 59 4.02 4.90 5.07
CA HIS A 59 2.81 5.09 4.28
C HIS A 59 1.63 4.30 4.87
N TYR A 60 0.44 4.86 4.69
CA TYR A 60 -0.82 4.21 5.06
C TYR A 60 -1.09 2.96 4.22
N GLY A 61 -2.10 2.19 4.62
CA GLY A 61 -2.52 0.98 3.91
C GLY A 61 -2.93 1.30 2.48
N PHE A 62 -2.23 0.71 1.51
CA PHE A 62 -2.65 0.66 0.12
C PHE A 62 -3.19 -0.73 -0.18
N VAL A 63 -4.35 -0.77 -0.84
CA VAL A 63 -5.00 -2.01 -1.25
C VAL A 63 -5.47 -1.85 -2.68
N TRP A 64 -5.15 -2.84 -3.52
CA TRP A 64 -5.58 -2.89 -4.92
C TRP A 64 -6.11 -4.27 -5.27
N PHE A 65 -7.22 -4.30 -6.00
CA PHE A 65 -7.85 -5.54 -6.47
C PHE A 65 -7.88 -5.62 -8.01
N GLY A 66 -7.77 -6.84 -8.54
CA GLY A 66 -7.89 -7.14 -9.97
C GLY A 66 -6.92 -6.31 -10.82
N ASP A 67 -7.42 -5.66 -11.87
CA ASP A 67 -6.61 -4.87 -12.80
C ASP A 67 -5.81 -3.73 -12.14
N ARG A 68 -6.23 -3.27 -10.96
CA ARG A 68 -5.54 -2.20 -10.22
C ARG A 68 -4.20 -2.68 -9.65
N THR A 69 -4.03 -3.99 -9.43
CA THR A 69 -2.73 -4.57 -9.04
C THR A 69 -1.65 -4.43 -10.11
N ARG A 70 -2.06 -4.23 -11.37
CA ARG A 70 -1.17 -4.03 -12.51
C ARG A 70 -0.85 -2.57 -12.76
N PHE A 71 -1.41 -1.67 -11.95
CA PHE A 71 -1.41 -0.22 -12.16
C PHE A 71 -1.91 0.15 -13.58
N LEU A 72 -2.83 -0.64 -14.13
CA LEU A 72 -3.43 -0.39 -15.44
C LEU A 72 -4.39 0.80 -15.36
N GLY A 73 -4.22 1.79 -16.25
CA GLY A 73 -5.03 3.01 -16.25
C GLY A 73 -4.53 4.14 -15.34
N PHE A 74 -3.40 3.93 -14.66
CA PHE A 74 -2.80 4.96 -13.81
C PHE A 74 -1.98 5.94 -14.66
N PRO A 75 -1.94 7.24 -14.31
CA PRO A 75 -1.15 8.22 -15.03
C PRO A 75 0.32 7.80 -15.02
N ARG A 76 0.92 7.70 -16.20
CA ARG A 76 2.35 7.45 -16.31
C ARG A 76 3.09 8.72 -15.91
N LEU A 77 4.17 8.56 -15.14
CA LEU A 77 5.09 9.66 -14.92
C LEU A 77 5.67 10.12 -16.28
N PRO A 78 5.76 11.44 -16.51
CA PRO A 78 6.38 11.97 -17.71
C PRO A 78 7.83 11.49 -17.77
N ARG A 79 8.21 10.79 -18.85
CA ARG A 79 9.58 10.29 -19.04
C ARG A 79 10.46 11.28 -19.80
N ARG A 80 9.84 12.26 -20.45
CA ARG A 80 10.50 13.30 -21.25
C ARG A 80 9.87 14.66 -20.96
N ALA A 81 10.63 15.72 -21.19
CA ALA A 81 10.17 17.10 -21.01
C ALA A 81 8.84 17.42 -21.74
N ARG A 82 8.62 16.79 -22.90
CA ARG A 82 7.39 16.94 -23.69
C ARG A 82 6.15 16.35 -23.01
N ASP A 83 6.33 15.35 -22.14
CA ASP A 83 5.25 14.61 -21.49
C ASP A 83 4.65 15.40 -20.31
N LEU A 84 5.34 16.45 -19.83
CA LEU A 84 4.85 17.40 -18.81
C LEU A 84 3.65 18.22 -19.28
N PHE A 85 3.50 18.39 -20.61
CA PHE A 85 2.40 19.15 -21.21
C PHE A 85 1.28 18.24 -21.74
N GLU A 86 1.38 16.92 -21.53
CA GLU A 86 0.39 15.97 -22.02
C GLU A 86 -0.81 15.90 -21.05
N PRO A 87 -2.06 16.18 -21.49
CA PRO A 87 -3.22 16.32 -20.60
C PRO A 87 -3.59 15.04 -19.83
N LYS A 88 -3.02 13.88 -20.18
CA LYS A 88 -3.23 12.60 -19.49
C LYS A 88 -2.39 12.44 -18.21
N THR A 89 -1.30 13.19 -18.05
CA THR A 89 -0.43 13.11 -16.84
C THR A 89 -0.96 13.98 -15.69
N ALA A 90 -1.86 14.93 -15.98
CA ALA A 90 -2.46 15.85 -15.00
C ALA A 90 -3.50 15.19 -14.06
N ARG A 91 -3.91 13.94 -14.29
CA ARG A 91 -4.90 13.23 -13.45
C ARG A 91 -4.28 12.55 -12.23
N GLY A 92 -3.69 13.36 -11.35
CA GLY A 92 -3.83 13.23 -9.90
C GLY A 92 -3.19 12.01 -9.20
N SER A 93 -2.37 12.34 -8.21
CA SER A 93 -1.87 11.45 -7.14
C SER A 93 -2.94 10.62 -6.40
N GLY A 94 -4.22 10.94 -6.56
CA GLY A 94 -5.35 10.20 -5.98
C GLY A 94 -5.67 8.87 -6.65
N THR A 95 -5.18 8.61 -7.87
CA THR A 95 -5.46 7.37 -8.61
C THR A 95 -4.90 6.11 -7.93
N TYR A 96 -3.84 6.28 -7.13
CA TYR A 96 -3.18 5.21 -6.38
C TYR A 96 -3.83 4.90 -5.05
N ARG A 97 -4.71 5.74 -4.53
CA ARG A 97 -5.37 5.47 -3.25
C ARG A 97 -6.35 4.29 -3.36
N PRO A 98 -6.58 3.57 -2.26
CA PRO A 98 -7.68 2.61 -2.18
C PRO A 98 -9.00 3.25 -2.63
N SER A 99 -9.74 2.55 -3.47
CA SER A 99 -10.99 3.03 -4.07
C SER A 99 -12.20 2.26 -3.56
N SER A 100 -13.38 2.56 -4.10
CA SER A 100 -14.59 1.78 -3.88
C SER A 100 -14.64 0.48 -4.72
N ARG A 101 -13.59 0.14 -5.47
CA ARG A 101 -13.49 -1.14 -6.20
C ARG A 101 -13.65 -2.30 -5.22
N ARG A 102 -14.62 -3.17 -5.50
CA ARG A 102 -14.96 -4.36 -4.71
C ARG A 102 -14.17 -5.57 -5.15
N LEU A 103 -13.70 -6.39 -4.22
CA LEU A 103 -13.06 -7.67 -4.51
C LEU A 103 -14.03 -8.62 -5.22
N ALA A 104 -13.60 -9.24 -6.32
CA ALA A 104 -14.35 -10.25 -7.06
C ALA A 104 -13.62 -11.59 -7.04
N HIS A 105 -14.36 -12.69 -7.23
CA HIS A 105 -13.77 -14.02 -7.38
C HIS A 105 -12.67 -14.03 -8.45
N GLY A 106 -11.50 -14.56 -8.12
CA GLY A 106 -10.36 -14.68 -9.04
C GLY A 106 -9.54 -13.40 -9.24
N ASP A 107 -9.85 -12.31 -8.54
CA ASP A 107 -9.01 -11.11 -8.54
C ASP A 107 -7.63 -11.39 -7.90
N ALA A 108 -6.58 -10.84 -8.52
CA ALA A 108 -5.32 -10.63 -7.82
C ALA A 108 -5.46 -9.53 -6.76
N ILE A 109 -4.67 -9.61 -5.69
CA ILE A 109 -4.73 -8.68 -4.56
C ILE A 109 -3.33 -8.19 -4.24
N ILE A 110 -3.19 -6.89 -3.97
CA ILE A 110 -2.01 -6.31 -3.31
C ILE A 110 -2.49 -5.65 -2.01
N LEU A 111 -1.86 -6.03 -0.89
CA LEU A 111 -1.95 -5.36 0.40
C LEU A 111 -0.56 -4.80 0.73
N ASP A 112 -0.46 -3.51 0.96
CA ASP A 112 0.81 -2.81 1.18
C ASP A 112 0.70 -1.82 2.35
N VAL A 113 1.59 -1.93 3.34
CA VAL A 113 1.58 -1.06 4.52
C VAL A 113 2.98 -0.92 5.12
N GLY A 114 3.31 0.28 5.59
CA GLY A 114 4.60 0.58 6.23
C GLY A 114 4.42 1.24 7.60
N PRO A 115 4.23 0.47 8.69
CA PRO A 115 4.24 1.00 10.05
C PRO A 115 5.67 1.41 10.47
N ILE A 116 5.77 2.47 11.29
CA ILE A 116 7.04 2.94 11.89
C ILE A 116 6.86 3.37 13.34
#